data_AF-A0A7S1VPQ1-F1
#
_entry.id   AF-A0A7S1VPQ1-F1
#
_cell.length_a   1.000
_cell.length_b   1.000
_cell.length_c   1.000
_cell.angle_alpha   90.00
_cell.angle_beta   90.00
_cell.angle_gamma   90.00
#
_symmetry.space_group_name_H-M   'P 1'
#
loop_
_entity.id
_entity.type
_entity.pdbx_description
1 polymer ?
#
loop_
_entity_poly.entity_id
_entity_poly.type
_entity_poly.pdbx_seq_one_letter_code
_entity_poly.pdbx_strand_id
1 'polypeptide(L)'
;RSLKERLEAEVERADRLQAEVDTSRTSQEMQEGHLNHLLQARLDEARQLRRDLDRARTERDAAKKHMTSLKAGIEKFQRETKDQVKSFIEEKKAAEAKAHQVEEEYKERILRLEREVEGLSASLRDAEQRKVEYESRIEELERLLAAQSLTRRETDQLKEKYDAVAREASAARKGLSEKDVEVQNLRMELDTCKRQLEQQQQANDSISTSHRETEQLKNEYKDRVEQLERQVSRLSVNERSSERLKERCENAIQEASSARTDAEQKEMVIQQLTLDLELLKRQLSQQEEAGRSISLSHREAEHQKNEYKDRVDQLERQLARVSANAANAERLKERYESAVKEARAAHSGLEKKELEIHQLKLELELLGRKMDQQDEASRTLSSAHREAEQLNQNYKNRIERLERQLSSLNERYENAASSALSGLENKEVEIHQLKLDLELLKRQLEKQEATNRTISTSHRESEHLNEEYRNRIDRLERQISSLAKSERNLERLKERYDNATREADLSRTELDKKEMETQQLRKELESLKHQLDQQDEASRALSVSQRELSVLKEEYKERAERLERELARLSM
;
A
#
# COMPACT_ATOMS: atom_id res chain seq x y z
N ARG A 1 215.75 14.60 83.09
CA ARG A 1 214.57 15.44 83.43
C ARG A 1 213.73 15.86 82.23
N SER A 2 214.24 15.91 80.98
CA SER A 2 213.44 16.37 79.82
C SER A 2 212.46 15.37 79.18
N LEU A 3 212.35 14.14 79.70
CA LEU A 3 211.42 13.13 79.15
C LEU A 3 210.05 13.11 79.83
N LYS A 4 209.90 13.71 81.02
CA LYS A 4 208.63 13.69 81.75
C LYS A 4 207.67 14.79 81.25
N GLU A 5 208.19 15.97 80.95
CA GLU A 5 207.39 17.10 80.46
C GLU A 5 206.85 16.87 79.03
N ARG A 6 207.52 16.05 78.21
CA ARG A 6 207.00 15.69 76.87
C ARG A 6 205.87 14.66 76.93
N LEU A 7 205.82 13.82 77.96
CA LEU A 7 204.77 12.81 78.10
C LEU A 7 203.47 13.45 78.64
N GLU A 8 203.59 14.39 79.58
CA GLU A 8 202.43 15.11 80.12
C GLU A 8 201.76 16.00 79.07
N ALA A 9 202.53 16.59 78.14
CA ALA A 9 201.98 17.39 77.05
C ALA A 9 201.27 16.56 75.95
N GLU A 10 201.64 15.30 75.72
CA GLU A 10 200.95 14.44 74.75
C GLU A 10 199.66 13.85 75.30
N VAL A 11 199.58 13.58 76.62
CA VAL A 11 198.34 13.11 77.26
C VAL A 11 197.27 14.20 77.23
N GLU A 12 197.63 15.46 77.51
CA GLU A 12 196.68 16.58 77.36
C GLU A 12 196.21 16.79 75.91
N ARG A 13 197.02 16.39 74.92
CA ARG A 13 196.64 16.46 73.51
C ARG A 13 195.70 15.33 73.11
N ALA A 14 195.88 14.14 73.70
CA ALA A 14 195.00 13.00 73.51
C ALA A 14 193.61 13.25 74.13
N ASP A 15 193.56 13.85 75.32
CA ASP A 15 192.28 14.12 76.00
C ASP A 15 191.44 15.19 75.28
N ARG A 16 192.08 16.17 74.63
CA ARG A 16 191.36 17.16 73.80
C ARG A 16 190.80 16.59 72.51
N LEU A 17 191.52 15.67 71.86
CA LEU A 17 191.04 15.02 70.64
C LEU A 17 189.90 14.02 70.93
N GLN A 18 189.90 13.39 72.11
CA GLN A 18 188.82 12.50 72.52
C GLN A 18 187.49 13.26 72.77
N ALA A 19 187.57 14.49 73.30
CA ALA A 19 186.38 15.33 73.51
C ALA A 19 185.73 15.84 72.21
N GLU A 20 186.52 16.06 71.15
CA GLU A 20 186.00 16.42 69.81
C GLU A 20 185.33 15.23 69.11
N VAL A 21 185.80 14.00 69.36
CA VAL A 21 185.18 12.77 68.83
C VAL A 21 183.80 12.54 69.44
N ASP A 22 183.61 12.83 70.73
CA ASP A 22 182.34 12.57 71.41
C ASP A 22 181.25 13.63 71.12
N THR A 23 181.66 14.87 70.82
CA THR A 23 180.73 15.93 70.40
C THR A 23 180.30 15.82 68.94
N SER A 24 181.15 15.29 68.05
CA SER A 24 180.76 15.05 66.65
C SER A 24 179.82 13.85 66.50
N ARG A 25 179.92 12.84 67.36
CA ARG A 25 179.10 11.61 67.28
C ARG A 25 177.65 11.82 67.71
N THR A 26 177.43 12.65 68.73
CA THR A 26 176.07 12.98 69.23
C THR A 26 175.27 13.89 68.29
N SER A 27 175.94 14.70 67.47
CA SER A 27 175.27 15.52 66.44
C SER A 27 174.79 14.68 65.24
N GLN A 28 175.52 13.60 64.90
CA GLN A 28 175.19 12.74 63.76
C GLN A 28 173.99 11.81 64.05
N GLU A 29 173.89 11.26 65.26
CA GLU A 29 172.78 10.37 65.66
C GLU A 29 171.42 11.10 65.72
N MET A 30 171.41 12.40 66.08
CA MET A 30 170.20 13.23 66.08
C MET A 30 169.68 13.54 64.66
N GLN A 31 170.56 13.63 63.66
CA GLN A 31 170.16 13.86 62.27
C GLN A 31 169.57 12.60 61.63
N GLU A 32 170.07 11.40 61.95
CA GLU A 32 169.49 10.13 61.46
C GLU A 32 168.12 9.82 62.09
N GLY A 33 167.89 10.19 63.35
CA GLY A 33 166.58 10.03 64.01
C GLY A 33 165.45 10.85 63.38
N HIS A 34 165.75 12.06 62.89
CA HIS A 34 164.73 12.94 62.29
C HIS A 34 164.34 12.49 60.86
N LEU A 35 165.28 11.93 60.10
CA LEU A 35 165.03 11.46 58.73
C LEU A 35 164.12 10.23 58.71
N ASN A 36 164.29 9.30 59.65
CA ASN A 36 163.49 8.08 59.73
C ASN A 36 162.02 8.34 60.11
N HIS A 37 161.74 9.33 60.97
CA HIS A 37 160.35 9.70 61.29
C HIS A 37 159.60 10.32 60.09
N LEU A 38 160.29 11.10 59.26
CA LEU A 38 159.69 11.73 58.08
C LEU A 38 159.32 10.70 57.00
N LEU A 39 160.17 9.69 56.80
CA LEU A 39 159.94 8.59 55.86
C LEU A 39 158.74 7.73 56.27
N GLN A 40 158.59 7.43 57.56
CA GLN A 40 157.46 6.64 58.06
C GLN A 40 156.12 7.36 57.85
N ALA A 41 156.06 8.68 58.10
CA ALA A 41 154.85 9.49 57.90
C ALA A 41 154.41 9.54 56.42
N ARG A 42 155.36 9.67 55.49
CA ARG A 42 155.09 9.65 54.04
C ARG A 42 154.55 8.29 53.56
N LEU A 43 155.00 7.20 54.18
CA LEU A 43 154.60 5.84 53.81
C LEU A 43 153.17 5.52 54.26
N ASP A 44 152.76 6.03 55.42
CA ASP A 44 151.38 5.89 55.91
C ASP A 44 150.39 6.79 55.13
N GLU A 45 150.81 7.98 54.72
CA GLU A 45 150.03 8.85 53.83
C GLU A 45 149.78 8.20 52.45
N ALA A 46 150.80 7.55 51.88
CA ALA A 46 150.67 6.79 50.63
C ALA A 46 149.72 5.57 50.75
N ARG A 47 149.71 4.89 51.91
CA ARG A 47 148.78 3.77 52.17
C ARG A 47 147.34 4.26 52.30
N GLN A 48 147.11 5.42 52.90
CA GLN A 48 145.78 6.00 53.05
C GLN A 48 145.17 6.38 51.70
N LEU A 49 145.95 7.08 50.85
CA LEU A 49 145.50 7.46 49.49
C LEU A 49 145.15 6.26 48.61
N ARG A 50 145.85 5.13 48.78
CA ARG A 50 145.55 3.90 48.02
C ARG A 50 144.20 3.29 48.42
N ARG A 51 143.84 3.33 49.71
CA ARG A 51 142.52 2.86 50.18
C ARG A 51 141.38 3.74 49.67
N ASP A 52 141.59 5.05 49.63
CA ASP A 52 140.58 5.98 49.14
C ASP A 52 140.36 5.84 47.62
N LEU A 53 141.41 5.56 46.85
CA LEU A 53 141.31 5.27 45.43
C LEU A 53 140.50 3.99 45.14
N ASP A 54 140.72 2.93 45.93
CA ASP A 54 140.00 1.67 45.74
C ASP A 54 138.52 1.81 46.14
N ARG A 55 138.20 2.57 47.19
CA ARG A 55 136.80 2.93 47.52
C ARG A 55 136.11 3.68 46.37
N ALA A 56 136.75 4.72 45.82
CA ALA A 56 136.19 5.49 44.72
C ALA A 56 135.93 4.63 43.46
N ARG A 57 136.77 3.62 43.19
CA ARG A 57 136.55 2.66 42.09
C ARG A 57 135.32 1.79 42.34
N THR A 58 135.16 1.26 43.55
CA THR A 58 134.00 0.43 43.90
C THR A 58 132.69 1.21 43.84
N GLU A 59 132.68 2.47 44.28
CA GLU A 59 131.51 3.35 44.20
C GLU A 59 131.15 3.70 42.75
N ARG A 60 132.15 3.95 41.90
CA ARG A 60 131.95 4.19 40.47
C ARG A 60 131.34 3.00 39.75
N ASP A 61 131.79 1.78 40.06
CA ASP A 61 131.25 0.57 39.43
C ASP A 61 129.84 0.24 39.93
N ALA A 62 129.53 0.53 41.20
CA ALA A 62 128.17 0.45 41.73
C ALA A 62 127.24 1.47 41.04
N ALA A 63 127.68 2.71 40.84
CA ALA A 63 126.92 3.74 40.14
C ALA A 63 126.65 3.37 38.66
N LYS A 64 127.63 2.78 37.97
CA LYS A 64 127.46 2.25 36.61
C LYS A 64 126.40 1.16 36.54
N LYS A 65 126.39 0.21 37.49
CA LYS A 65 125.36 -0.84 37.57
C LYS A 65 123.97 -0.27 37.85
N HIS A 66 123.86 0.75 38.70
CA HIS A 66 122.60 1.44 38.94
C HIS A 66 122.09 2.14 37.67
N MET A 67 122.96 2.84 36.95
CA MET A 67 122.63 3.51 35.69
C MET A 67 122.13 2.55 34.61
N THR A 68 122.76 1.39 34.44
CA THR A 68 122.31 0.39 33.46
C THR A 68 120.97 -0.24 33.87
N SER A 69 120.76 -0.51 35.15
CA SER A 69 119.46 -0.99 35.65
C SER A 69 118.35 0.03 35.45
N LEU A 70 118.62 1.33 35.67
CA LEU A 70 117.64 2.40 35.50
C LEU A 70 117.27 2.58 34.03
N LYS A 71 118.26 2.50 33.13
CA LYS A 71 118.04 2.56 31.68
C LYS A 71 117.18 1.39 31.18
N ALA A 72 117.45 0.17 31.66
CA ALA A 72 116.62 -0.99 31.35
C ALA A 72 115.18 -0.85 31.89
N GLY A 73 115.02 -0.26 33.08
CA GLY A 73 113.71 0.04 33.67
C GLY A 73 112.90 1.05 32.83
N ILE A 74 113.54 2.12 32.36
CA ILE A 74 112.90 3.13 31.50
C ILE A 74 112.49 2.54 30.15
N GLU A 75 113.36 1.76 29.51
CA GLU A 75 113.04 1.11 28.23
C GLU A 75 111.88 0.11 28.37
N LYS A 76 111.83 -0.63 29.48
CA LYS A 76 110.71 -1.53 29.79
C LYS A 76 109.40 -0.75 29.98
N PHE A 77 109.42 0.31 30.79
CA PHE A 77 108.25 1.17 31.01
C PHE A 77 107.75 1.79 29.70
N GLN A 78 108.64 2.29 28.84
CA GLN A 78 108.27 2.85 27.54
C GLN A 78 107.62 1.83 26.60
N ARG A 79 108.10 0.58 26.56
CA ARG A 79 107.47 -0.48 25.77
C ARG A 79 106.09 -0.83 26.32
N GLU A 80 105.98 -1.04 27.62
CA GLU A 80 104.70 -1.34 28.29
C GLU A 80 103.67 -0.22 28.07
N THR A 81 104.09 1.04 28.16
CA THR A 81 103.19 2.19 27.93
C THR A 81 102.77 2.27 26.46
N LYS A 82 103.69 2.01 25.53
CA LYS A 82 103.40 2.02 24.08
C LYS A 82 102.42 0.90 23.71
N ASP A 83 102.57 -0.29 24.30
CA ASP A 83 101.69 -1.42 24.05
C ASP A 83 100.31 -1.21 24.69
N GLN A 84 100.23 -0.62 25.89
CA GLN A 84 98.96 -0.20 26.51
C GLN A 84 98.23 0.88 25.69
N VAL A 85 98.96 1.86 25.14
CA VAL A 85 98.36 2.89 24.28
C VAL A 85 97.85 2.27 22.97
N LYS A 86 98.59 1.31 22.39
CA LYS A 86 98.12 0.58 21.20
C LYS A 86 96.86 -0.25 21.50
N SER A 87 96.84 -1.01 22.59
CA SER A 87 95.67 -1.81 22.96
C SER A 87 94.45 -0.91 23.20
N PHE A 88 94.64 0.24 23.85
CA PHE A 88 93.56 1.22 24.06
C PHE A 88 93.04 1.81 22.74
N ILE A 89 93.91 2.09 21.77
CA ILE A 89 93.51 2.58 20.44
C ILE A 89 92.71 1.51 19.69
N GLU A 90 93.14 0.25 19.75
CA GLU A 90 92.43 -0.86 19.10
C GLU A 90 91.07 -1.13 19.75
N GLU A 91 91.00 -1.11 21.08
CA GLU A 91 89.73 -1.20 21.82
C GLU A 91 88.79 -0.04 21.50
N LYS A 92 89.31 1.18 21.42
CA LYS A 92 88.53 2.36 21.04
C LYS A 92 87.99 2.23 19.61
N LYS A 93 88.80 1.81 18.64
CA LYS A 93 88.35 1.56 17.26
C LYS A 93 87.30 0.46 17.18
N ALA A 94 87.45 -0.61 17.96
CA ALA A 94 86.47 -1.69 18.03
C ALA A 94 85.15 -1.22 18.66
N ALA A 95 85.21 -0.35 19.67
CA ALA A 95 84.02 0.26 20.28
C ALA A 95 83.31 1.22 19.31
N GLU A 96 84.06 2.05 18.58
CA GLU A 96 83.53 2.96 17.55
C GLU A 96 82.88 2.18 16.39
N ALA A 97 83.49 1.09 15.93
CA ALA A 97 82.91 0.21 14.91
C ALA A 97 81.59 -0.44 15.38
N LYS A 98 81.53 -0.91 16.64
CA LYS A 98 80.30 -1.44 17.24
C LYS A 98 79.22 -0.37 17.39
N ALA A 99 79.59 0.85 17.77
CA ALA A 99 78.65 1.96 17.88
C ALA A 99 78.04 2.31 16.52
N HIS A 100 78.85 2.37 15.46
CA HIS A 100 78.34 2.58 14.10
C HIS A 100 77.43 1.43 13.62
N GLN A 101 77.79 0.18 13.92
CA GLN A 101 76.94 -0.95 13.57
C GLN A 101 75.56 -0.86 14.25
N VAL A 102 75.53 -0.53 15.54
CA VAL A 102 74.30 -0.33 16.31
C VAL A 102 73.50 0.85 15.76
N GLU A 103 74.16 1.94 15.36
CA GLU A 103 73.51 3.11 14.76
C GLU A 103 72.83 2.75 13.42
N GLU A 104 73.49 1.97 12.57
CA GLU A 104 72.90 1.49 11.30
C GLU A 104 71.75 0.50 11.54
N GLU A 105 71.85 -0.39 12.52
CA GLU A 105 70.74 -1.26 12.92
C GLU A 105 69.52 -0.46 13.42
N TYR A 106 69.73 0.62 14.18
CA TYR A 106 68.66 1.53 14.60
C TYR A 106 68.05 2.29 13.41
N LYS A 107 68.87 2.78 12.46
CA LYS A 107 68.37 3.43 11.24
C LYS A 107 67.51 2.48 10.41
N GLU A 108 67.97 1.25 10.21
CA GLU A 108 67.18 0.24 9.50
C GLU A 108 65.87 -0.08 10.21
N ARG A 109 65.89 -0.17 11.55
CA ARG A 109 64.69 -0.45 12.34
C ARG A 109 63.69 0.69 12.28
N ILE A 110 64.16 1.94 12.33
CA ILE A 110 63.32 3.14 12.14
C ILE A 110 62.68 3.11 10.76
N LEU A 111 63.45 2.87 9.70
CA LEU A 111 62.92 2.79 8.32
C LEU A 111 61.88 1.68 8.14
N ARG A 112 62.02 0.53 8.81
CA ARG A 112 61.00 -0.53 8.79
C ARG A 112 59.72 -0.09 9.48
N LEU A 113 59.83 0.53 10.65
CA LEU A 113 58.68 1.04 11.41
C LEU A 113 57.96 2.16 10.66
N GLU A 114 58.67 3.05 9.98
CA GLU A 114 58.08 4.10 9.14
C GLU A 114 57.24 3.50 8.01
N ARG A 115 57.75 2.47 7.31
CA ARG A 115 56.97 1.77 6.27
C ARG A 115 55.74 1.05 6.83
N GLU A 116 55.85 0.44 8.01
CA GLU A 116 54.70 -0.20 8.68
C GLU A 116 53.64 0.84 9.06
N VAL A 117 54.04 2.00 9.60
CA VAL A 117 53.14 3.09 9.94
C VAL A 117 52.47 3.67 8.69
N GLU A 118 53.20 3.83 7.59
CA GLU A 118 52.63 4.27 6.30
C GLU A 118 51.59 3.26 5.78
N GLY A 119 51.91 1.96 5.82
CA GLY A 119 50.99 0.90 5.41
C GLY A 119 49.71 0.84 6.26
N LEU A 120 49.85 0.95 7.58
CA LEU A 120 48.71 1.03 8.49
C LEU A 120 47.89 2.30 8.29
N SER A 121 48.54 3.43 8.02
CA SER A 121 47.87 4.70 7.74
C SER A 121 47.09 4.69 6.42
N ALA A 122 47.59 3.99 5.41
CA ALA A 122 46.87 3.76 4.16
C ALA A 122 45.65 2.86 4.39
N SER A 123 45.83 1.75 5.11
CA SER A 123 44.72 0.85 5.46
C SER A 123 43.64 1.53 6.32
N LEU A 124 44.02 2.46 7.20
CA LEU A 124 43.08 3.25 7.99
C LEU A 124 42.26 4.19 7.12
N ARG A 125 42.90 4.89 6.16
CA ARG A 125 42.20 5.76 5.20
C ARG A 125 41.19 4.99 4.35
N ASP A 126 41.56 3.80 3.86
CA ASP A 126 40.65 2.93 3.12
C ASP A 126 39.46 2.47 3.98
N ALA A 127 39.70 2.16 5.26
CA ALA A 127 38.64 1.78 6.19
C ALA A 127 37.68 2.95 6.49
N GLU A 128 38.21 4.16 6.64
CA GLU A 128 37.43 5.38 6.82
C GLU A 128 36.58 5.70 5.57
N GLN A 129 37.12 5.55 4.36
CA GLN A 129 36.35 5.71 3.13
C GLN A 129 35.21 4.70 3.03
N ARG A 130 35.48 3.41 3.29
CA ARG A 130 34.43 2.38 3.33
C ARG A 130 33.36 2.67 4.37
N LYS A 131 33.75 3.20 5.53
CA LYS A 131 32.79 3.62 6.56
C LYS A 131 31.85 4.71 6.03
N VAL A 132 32.38 5.73 5.37
CA VAL A 132 31.56 6.81 4.76
C VAL A 132 30.62 6.25 3.69
N GLU A 133 31.08 5.33 2.84
CA GLU A 133 30.23 4.65 1.85
C GLU A 133 29.11 3.85 2.50
N TYR A 134 29.41 3.11 3.58
CA TYR A 134 28.39 2.36 4.32
C TYR A 134 27.38 3.27 5.02
N GLU A 135 27.82 4.38 5.62
CA GLU A 135 26.94 5.37 6.23
C GLU A 135 26.00 5.97 5.17
N SER A 136 26.51 6.34 4.00
CA SER A 136 25.68 6.83 2.89
C SER A 136 24.68 5.78 2.40
N ARG A 137 25.08 4.51 2.33
CA ARG A 137 24.20 3.40 1.95
C ARG A 137 23.10 3.16 2.97
N ILE A 138 23.41 3.28 4.26
CA ILE A 138 22.43 3.15 5.35
C ILE A 138 21.38 4.26 5.23
N GLU A 139 21.80 5.52 5.04
CA GLU A 139 20.87 6.64 4.85
C GLU A 139 19.95 6.43 3.64
N GLU A 140 20.47 5.92 2.52
CA GLU A 140 19.67 5.62 1.33
C GLU A 140 18.65 4.51 1.59
N LEU A 141 19.04 3.44 2.28
CA LEU A 141 18.14 2.36 2.67
C LEU A 141 17.05 2.82 3.63
N GLU A 142 17.37 3.68 4.59
CA GLU A 142 16.39 4.28 5.50
C GLU A 142 15.37 5.14 4.73
N ARG A 143 15.82 5.93 3.74
CA ARG A 143 14.91 6.69 2.86
C ARG A 143 14.00 5.79 2.04
N LEU A 144 14.52 4.71 1.46
CA LEU A 144 13.73 3.74 0.69
C LEU A 144 12.71 3.01 1.58
N LEU A 145 13.10 2.62 2.80
CA LEU A 145 12.20 1.97 3.75
C LEU A 145 11.05 2.91 4.15
N ALA A 146 11.35 4.20 4.38
CA ALA A 146 10.36 5.22 4.65
C ALA A 146 9.39 5.40 3.46
N ALA A 147 9.91 5.51 2.24
CA ALA A 147 9.10 5.62 1.02
C ALA A 147 8.18 4.39 0.83
N GLN A 148 8.68 3.19 1.07
CA GLN A 148 7.90 1.94 1.00
C GLN A 148 6.79 1.88 2.06
N SER A 149 7.06 2.38 3.27
CA SER A 149 6.05 2.47 4.34
C SER A 149 4.93 3.45 3.99
N LEU A 150 5.27 4.55 3.32
CA LEU A 150 4.32 5.57 2.88
C LEU A 150 3.42 5.05 1.76
N THR A 151 4.02 4.42 0.73
CA THR A 151 3.26 3.78 -0.36
C THR A 151 2.36 2.65 0.15
N ARG A 152 2.81 1.83 1.11
CA ARG A 152 1.92 0.83 1.75
C ARG A 152 0.71 1.47 2.41
N ARG A 153 0.91 2.53 3.21
CA ARG A 153 -0.19 3.26 3.85
C ARG A 153 -1.17 3.84 2.84
N GLU A 154 -0.68 4.46 1.77
CA GLU A 154 -1.53 4.97 0.69
C GLU A 154 -2.34 3.85 0.01
N THR A 155 -1.70 2.70 -0.21
CA THR A 155 -2.37 1.53 -0.82
C THR A 155 -3.48 0.98 0.10
N ASP A 156 -3.22 0.92 1.41
CA ASP A 156 -4.20 0.46 2.40
C ASP A 156 -5.37 1.43 2.50
N GLN A 157 -5.11 2.75 2.48
CA GLN A 157 -6.17 3.77 2.45
C GLN A 157 -7.04 3.67 1.18
N LEU A 158 -6.42 3.44 0.02
CA LEU A 158 -7.16 3.28 -1.24
C LEU A 158 -8.02 2.01 -1.23
N LYS A 159 -7.51 0.90 -0.67
CA LYS A 159 -8.30 -0.32 -0.49
C LYS A 159 -9.49 -0.09 0.44
N GLU A 160 -9.28 0.58 1.57
CA GLU A 160 -10.35 0.87 2.52
C GLU A 160 -11.43 1.76 1.91
N LYS A 161 -11.04 2.81 1.16
CA LYS A 161 -11.97 3.63 0.37
C LYS A 161 -12.74 2.78 -0.64
N TYR A 162 -12.07 1.94 -1.41
CA TYR A 162 -12.71 1.06 -2.39
C TYR A 162 -13.73 0.12 -1.74
N ASP A 163 -13.36 -0.53 -0.64
CA ASP A 163 -14.25 -1.42 0.10
C ASP A 163 -15.46 -0.68 0.68
N ALA A 164 -15.27 0.55 1.16
CA ALA A 164 -16.37 1.40 1.61
C ALA A 164 -17.37 1.71 0.48
N VAL A 165 -16.85 2.11 -0.69
CA VAL A 165 -17.69 2.35 -1.89
C VAL A 165 -18.42 1.09 -2.33
N ALA A 166 -17.75 -0.07 -2.31
CA ALA A 166 -18.37 -1.35 -2.67
C ALA A 166 -19.52 -1.73 -1.72
N ARG A 167 -19.36 -1.51 -0.41
CA ARG A 167 -20.43 -1.72 0.59
C ARG A 167 -21.61 -0.77 0.37
N GLU A 168 -21.34 0.52 0.14
CA GLU A 168 -22.38 1.52 -0.17
C GLU A 168 -23.16 1.13 -1.43
N ALA A 169 -22.48 0.74 -2.50
CA ALA A 169 -23.11 0.32 -3.75
C ALA A 169 -23.98 -0.94 -3.56
N SER A 170 -23.51 -1.91 -2.76
CA SER A 170 -24.29 -3.10 -2.43
C SER A 170 -25.54 -2.77 -1.61
N ALA A 171 -25.42 -1.91 -0.59
CA ALA A 171 -26.54 -1.45 0.22
C ALA A 171 -27.58 -0.69 -0.62
N ALA A 172 -27.13 0.20 -1.52
CA ALA A 172 -28.00 0.93 -2.44
C ALA A 172 -28.76 -0.01 -3.39
N ARG A 173 -28.09 -1.03 -3.96
CA ARG A 173 -28.74 -2.05 -4.81
C ARG A 173 -29.82 -2.82 -4.07
N LYS A 174 -29.55 -3.23 -2.82
CA LYS A 174 -30.54 -3.93 -2.00
C LYS A 174 -31.75 -3.03 -1.71
N GLY A 175 -31.52 -1.77 -1.35
CA GLY A 175 -32.59 -0.80 -1.10
C GLY A 175 -33.45 -0.49 -2.33
N LEU A 176 -32.86 -0.45 -3.53
CA LEU A 176 -33.60 -0.31 -4.79
C LEU A 176 -34.46 -1.55 -5.08
N SER A 177 -33.90 -2.75 -4.89
CA SER A 177 -34.63 -4.01 -5.09
C SER A 177 -35.84 -4.15 -4.16
N GLU A 178 -35.73 -3.74 -2.89
CA GLU A 178 -36.85 -3.78 -1.93
C GLU A 178 -37.96 -2.80 -2.35
N LYS A 179 -37.59 -1.60 -2.79
CA LYS A 179 -38.55 -0.62 -3.34
C LYS A 179 -39.24 -1.10 -4.62
N ASP A 180 -38.53 -1.81 -5.50
CA ASP A 180 -39.13 -2.37 -6.72
C ASP A 180 -40.23 -3.39 -6.40
N VAL A 181 -40.01 -4.23 -5.38
CA VAL A 181 -41.02 -5.17 -4.88
C VAL A 181 -42.22 -4.40 -4.29
N GLU A 182 -41.97 -3.33 -3.52
CA GLU A 182 -43.04 -2.50 -2.95
C GLU A 182 -43.87 -1.80 -4.06
N VAL A 183 -43.22 -1.26 -5.10
CA VAL A 183 -43.90 -0.70 -6.29
C VAL A 183 -44.75 -1.75 -6.99
N GLN A 184 -44.22 -2.97 -7.19
CA GLN A 184 -44.99 -4.05 -7.82
C GLN A 184 -46.22 -4.45 -7.00
N ASN A 185 -46.08 -4.57 -5.68
CA ASN A 185 -47.19 -4.90 -4.79
C ASN A 185 -48.27 -3.80 -4.81
N LEU A 186 -47.89 -2.53 -4.72
CA LEU A 186 -48.84 -1.41 -4.79
C LEU A 186 -49.54 -1.33 -6.16
N ARG A 187 -48.84 -1.63 -7.26
CA ARG A 187 -49.45 -1.72 -8.61
C ARG A 187 -50.47 -2.85 -8.68
N MET A 188 -50.15 -4.03 -8.15
CA MET A 188 -51.09 -5.15 -8.09
C MET A 188 -52.34 -4.82 -7.25
N GLU A 189 -52.17 -4.19 -6.09
CA GLU A 189 -53.29 -3.73 -5.27
C GLU A 189 -54.15 -2.69 -6.00
N LEU A 190 -53.52 -1.74 -6.70
CA LEU A 190 -54.20 -0.72 -7.49
C LEU A 190 -55.04 -1.34 -8.60
N ASP A 191 -54.46 -2.26 -9.39
CA ASP A 191 -55.15 -2.95 -10.47
C ASP A 191 -56.32 -3.78 -9.94
N THR A 192 -56.14 -4.44 -8.79
CA THR A 192 -57.21 -5.20 -8.14
C THR A 192 -58.35 -4.28 -7.72
N CYS A 193 -58.05 -3.13 -7.10
CA CYS A 193 -59.06 -2.14 -6.72
C CYS A 193 -59.77 -1.55 -7.95
N LYS A 194 -59.05 -1.29 -9.05
CA LYS A 194 -59.65 -0.78 -10.31
C LYS A 194 -60.64 -1.78 -10.90
N ARG A 195 -60.28 -3.07 -10.98
CA ARG A 195 -61.20 -4.13 -11.44
C ARG A 195 -62.41 -4.28 -10.53
N GLN A 196 -62.22 -4.20 -9.20
CA GLN A 196 -63.33 -4.26 -8.25
C GLN A 196 -64.26 -3.04 -8.39
N LEU A 197 -63.71 -1.84 -8.60
CA LEU A 197 -64.50 -0.64 -8.89
C LEU A 197 -65.31 -0.82 -10.17
N GLU A 198 -64.71 -1.31 -11.25
CA GLU A 198 -65.41 -1.56 -12.53
C GLU A 198 -66.56 -2.57 -12.35
N GLN A 199 -66.31 -3.68 -11.64
CA GLN A 199 -67.35 -4.67 -11.35
C GLN A 199 -68.49 -4.09 -10.51
N GLN A 200 -68.17 -3.26 -9.52
CA GLN A 200 -69.18 -2.60 -8.68
C GLN A 200 -69.94 -1.50 -9.43
N GLN A 201 -69.31 -0.80 -10.36
CA GLN A 201 -69.99 0.15 -11.24
C GLN A 201 -70.99 -0.57 -12.15
N GLN A 202 -70.60 -1.67 -12.77
CA GLN A 202 -71.50 -2.49 -13.59
C GLN A 202 -72.68 -3.04 -12.78
N ALA A 203 -72.43 -3.52 -11.56
CA ALA A 203 -73.48 -3.97 -10.66
C ALA A 203 -74.42 -2.81 -10.26
N ASN A 204 -73.86 -1.63 -9.95
CA ASN A 204 -74.62 -0.45 -9.58
C ASN A 204 -75.51 0.06 -10.73
N ASP A 205 -74.99 0.07 -11.95
CA ASP A 205 -75.74 0.43 -13.15
C ASP A 205 -76.90 -0.54 -13.38
N SER A 206 -76.67 -1.85 -13.20
CA SER A 206 -77.71 -2.88 -13.29
C SER A 206 -78.80 -2.71 -12.21
N ILE A 207 -78.42 -2.37 -10.97
CA ILE A 207 -79.39 -2.09 -9.90
C ILE A 207 -80.19 -0.84 -10.26
N SER A 208 -79.54 0.20 -10.77
CA SER A 208 -80.19 1.45 -11.17
C SER A 208 -81.19 1.26 -12.31
N THR A 209 -80.86 0.43 -13.31
CA THR A 209 -81.80 0.06 -14.39
C THR A 209 -82.99 -0.72 -13.85
N SER A 210 -82.76 -1.74 -13.03
CA SER A 210 -83.86 -2.51 -12.43
C SER A 210 -84.74 -1.65 -11.52
N HIS A 211 -84.16 -0.70 -10.78
CA HIS A 211 -84.94 0.23 -9.95
C HIS A 211 -85.87 1.11 -10.80
N ARG A 212 -85.40 1.60 -11.96
CA ARG A 212 -86.24 2.36 -12.90
C ARG A 212 -87.37 1.52 -13.48
N GLU A 213 -87.10 0.29 -13.88
CA GLU A 213 -88.12 -0.64 -14.39
C GLU A 213 -89.19 -0.96 -13.33
N THR A 214 -88.76 -1.18 -12.09
CA THR A 214 -89.64 -1.42 -10.92
C THR A 214 -90.54 -0.21 -10.66
N GLU A 215 -89.99 1.01 -10.70
CA GLU A 215 -90.77 2.25 -10.55
C GLU A 215 -91.73 2.49 -11.73
N GLN A 216 -91.35 2.13 -12.96
CA GLN A 216 -92.26 2.19 -14.11
C GLN A 216 -93.45 1.25 -13.93
N LEU A 217 -93.19 -0.02 -13.59
CA LEU A 217 -94.23 -1.01 -13.32
C LEU A 217 -95.17 -0.59 -12.19
N LYS A 218 -94.61 -0.01 -11.13
CA LYS A 218 -95.39 0.55 -10.02
C LYS A 218 -96.34 1.65 -10.50
N ASN A 219 -95.86 2.59 -11.31
CA ASN A 219 -96.71 3.65 -11.87
C ASN A 219 -97.79 3.10 -12.80
N GLU A 220 -97.47 2.11 -13.64
CA GLU A 220 -98.45 1.43 -14.49
C GLU A 220 -99.53 0.71 -13.66
N TYR A 221 -99.15 0.01 -12.58
CA TYR A 221 -100.11 -0.61 -11.68
C TYR A 221 -100.97 0.42 -10.95
N LYS A 222 -100.40 1.55 -10.53
CA LYS A 222 -101.15 2.64 -9.92
C LYS A 222 -102.20 3.21 -10.87
N ASP A 223 -101.82 3.50 -12.12
CA ASP A 223 -102.75 4.00 -13.14
C ASP A 223 -103.87 3.00 -13.42
N ARG A 224 -103.55 1.70 -13.44
CA ARG A 224 -104.53 0.63 -13.63
C ARG A 224 -105.48 0.48 -12.44
N VAL A 225 -104.97 0.58 -11.21
CA VAL A 225 -105.79 0.60 -9.98
C VAL A 225 -106.74 1.79 -10.02
N GLU A 226 -106.25 3.01 -10.28
CA GLU A 226 -107.11 4.19 -10.39
C GLU A 226 -108.18 4.04 -11.48
N GLN A 227 -107.85 3.42 -12.61
CA GLN A 227 -108.83 3.13 -13.67
C GLN A 227 -109.91 2.15 -13.21
N LEU A 228 -109.53 1.05 -12.56
CA LEU A 228 -110.45 0.03 -12.06
C LEU A 228 -111.30 0.56 -10.90
N GLU A 229 -110.74 1.36 -9.98
CA GLU A 229 -111.48 2.03 -8.91
C GLU A 229 -112.57 2.96 -9.47
N ARG A 230 -112.25 3.71 -10.53
CA ARG A 230 -113.25 4.53 -11.24
C ARG A 230 -114.34 3.67 -11.88
N GLN A 231 -114.00 2.51 -12.45
CA GLN A 231 -114.96 1.56 -13.02
C GLN A 231 -115.87 0.95 -11.93
N VAL A 232 -115.30 0.44 -10.84
CA VAL A 232 -116.04 -0.09 -9.69
C VAL A 232 -116.93 0.99 -9.08
N SER A 233 -116.45 2.22 -8.93
CA SER A 233 -117.26 3.33 -8.42
C SER A 233 -118.48 3.61 -9.31
N ARG A 234 -118.29 3.68 -10.63
CA ARG A 234 -119.40 3.85 -11.59
C ARG A 234 -120.40 2.70 -11.54
N LEU A 235 -119.92 1.47 -11.44
CA LEU A 235 -120.76 0.29 -11.36
C LEU A 235 -121.44 0.15 -9.99
N SER A 236 -120.84 0.62 -8.90
CA SER A 236 -121.45 0.58 -7.55
C SER A 236 -122.70 1.46 -7.44
N VAL A 237 -122.72 2.59 -8.15
CA VAL A 237 -123.92 3.44 -8.28
C VAL A 237 -125.00 2.71 -9.07
N ASN A 238 -124.60 1.89 -10.05
CA ASN A 238 -125.52 0.99 -10.76
C ASN A 238 -125.96 -0.19 -9.88
N GLU A 239 -125.15 -0.69 -8.97
CA GLU A 239 -125.52 -1.73 -7.97
C GLU A 239 -126.61 -1.24 -7.03
N ARG A 240 -126.48 -0.03 -6.48
CA ARG A 240 -127.53 0.55 -5.60
C ARG A 240 -128.82 0.88 -6.34
N SER A 241 -128.72 1.30 -7.60
CA SER A 241 -129.91 1.49 -8.44
C SER A 241 -130.51 0.15 -8.89
N SER A 242 -129.68 -0.86 -9.10
CA SER A 242 -130.03 -2.26 -9.35
C SER A 242 -130.78 -2.87 -8.18
N GLU A 243 -130.29 -2.76 -6.94
CA GLU A 243 -130.98 -3.25 -5.73
C GLU A 243 -132.38 -2.63 -5.61
N ARG A 244 -132.49 -1.31 -5.82
CA ARG A 244 -133.79 -0.61 -5.84
C ARG A 244 -134.69 -1.08 -6.98
N LEU A 245 -134.11 -1.43 -8.14
CA LEU A 245 -134.86 -1.97 -9.28
C LEU A 245 -135.27 -3.43 -9.03
N LYS A 246 -134.43 -4.26 -8.41
CA LYS A 246 -134.76 -5.62 -7.98
C LYS A 246 -135.92 -5.59 -6.99
N GLU A 247 -135.83 -4.78 -5.95
CA GLU A 247 -136.89 -4.59 -4.96
C GLU A 247 -138.19 -4.11 -5.62
N ARG A 248 -138.12 -3.15 -6.55
CA ARG A 248 -139.29 -2.74 -7.35
C ARG A 248 -139.85 -3.84 -8.25
N CYS A 249 -138.98 -4.64 -8.88
CA CYS A 249 -139.38 -5.76 -9.73
C CYS A 249 -140.03 -6.87 -8.91
N GLU A 250 -139.47 -7.22 -7.76
CA GLU A 250 -140.02 -8.18 -6.81
C GLU A 250 -141.39 -7.72 -6.31
N ASN A 251 -141.52 -6.46 -5.90
CA ASN A 251 -142.80 -5.87 -5.53
C ASN A 251 -143.81 -5.89 -6.68
N ALA A 252 -143.40 -5.52 -7.90
CA ALA A 252 -144.28 -5.54 -9.07
C ALA A 252 -144.73 -6.97 -9.46
N ILE A 253 -143.84 -7.96 -9.35
CA ILE A 253 -144.17 -9.38 -9.54
C ILE A 253 -145.19 -9.83 -8.48
N GLN A 254 -145.00 -9.41 -7.22
CA GLN A 254 -145.88 -9.75 -6.12
C GLN A 254 -147.27 -9.11 -6.28
N GLU A 255 -147.33 -7.81 -6.62
CA GLU A 255 -148.57 -7.09 -6.94
C GLU A 255 -149.30 -7.70 -8.14
N ALA A 256 -148.57 -8.05 -9.20
CA ALA A 256 -149.14 -8.74 -10.36
C ALA A 256 -149.71 -10.11 -9.99
N SER A 257 -149.06 -10.84 -9.08
CA SER A 257 -149.55 -12.14 -8.60
C SER A 257 -150.86 -11.98 -7.80
N SER A 258 -150.97 -10.97 -6.93
CA SER A 258 -152.21 -10.69 -6.20
C SER A 258 -153.32 -10.15 -7.10
N ALA A 259 -153.00 -9.29 -8.06
CA ALA A 259 -153.99 -8.77 -9.01
C ALA A 259 -154.53 -9.89 -9.92
N ARG A 260 -153.68 -10.85 -10.29
CA ARG A 260 -154.10 -12.05 -11.03
C ARG A 260 -155.07 -12.90 -10.22
N THR A 261 -154.81 -13.14 -8.94
CA THR A 261 -155.74 -13.89 -8.08
C THR A 261 -157.09 -13.18 -7.93
N ASP A 262 -157.09 -11.85 -7.82
CA ASP A 262 -158.33 -11.05 -7.77
C ASP A 262 -159.11 -11.11 -9.09
N ALA A 263 -158.42 -11.11 -10.23
CA ALA A 263 -159.03 -11.26 -11.55
C ALA A 263 -159.66 -12.65 -11.70
N GLU A 264 -158.95 -13.71 -11.31
CA GLU A 264 -159.45 -15.09 -11.32
C GLU A 264 -160.70 -15.25 -10.41
N GLN A 265 -160.71 -14.60 -9.24
CA GLN A 265 -161.89 -14.56 -8.36
C GLN A 265 -163.09 -13.85 -8.98
N LYS A 266 -162.87 -12.66 -9.57
CA LYS A 266 -163.94 -11.92 -10.25
C LYS A 266 -164.51 -12.75 -11.39
N GLU A 267 -163.67 -13.41 -12.18
CA GLU A 267 -164.08 -14.30 -13.27
C GLU A 267 -165.00 -15.43 -12.79
N MET A 268 -164.71 -16.06 -11.65
CA MET A 268 -165.64 -17.03 -11.03
C MET A 268 -167.00 -16.41 -10.67
N VAL A 269 -167.01 -15.17 -10.16
CA VAL A 269 -168.27 -14.46 -9.87
C VAL A 269 -169.06 -14.16 -11.14
N ILE A 270 -168.39 -13.82 -12.25
CA ILE A 270 -169.04 -13.63 -13.56
C ILE A 270 -169.70 -14.93 -14.01
N GLN A 271 -168.95 -16.04 -13.96
CA GLN A 271 -169.45 -17.36 -14.34
C GLN A 271 -170.69 -17.74 -13.52
N GLN A 272 -170.67 -17.50 -12.20
CA GLN A 272 -171.81 -17.76 -11.32
C GLN A 272 -173.03 -16.89 -11.65
N LEU A 273 -172.85 -15.58 -11.80
CA LEU A 273 -173.94 -14.66 -12.16
C LEU A 273 -174.55 -14.96 -13.54
N THR A 274 -173.73 -15.46 -14.47
CA THR A 274 -174.18 -15.87 -15.80
C THR A 274 -175.11 -17.08 -15.70
N LEU A 275 -174.75 -18.05 -14.86
CA LEU A 275 -175.55 -19.25 -14.59
C LEU A 275 -176.90 -18.90 -13.94
N ASP A 276 -176.90 -18.00 -12.96
CA ASP A 276 -178.11 -17.53 -12.27
C ASP A 276 -179.06 -16.78 -13.22
N LEU A 277 -178.51 -15.97 -14.13
CA LEU A 277 -179.25 -15.28 -15.19
C LEU A 277 -179.96 -16.27 -16.13
N GLU A 278 -179.28 -17.34 -16.53
CA GLU A 278 -179.88 -18.38 -17.38
C GLU A 278 -181.01 -19.12 -16.67
N LEU A 279 -180.86 -19.43 -15.38
CA LEU A 279 -181.91 -20.06 -14.56
C LEU A 279 -183.15 -19.18 -14.43
N LEU A 280 -182.97 -17.88 -14.15
CA LEU A 280 -184.08 -16.92 -14.07
C LEU A 280 -184.78 -16.70 -15.41
N LYS A 281 -184.04 -16.66 -16.53
CA LYS A 281 -184.64 -16.60 -17.87
C LYS A 281 -185.52 -17.81 -18.16
N ARG A 282 -185.11 -19.02 -17.73
CA ARG A 282 -185.93 -20.23 -17.83
C ARG A 282 -187.19 -20.17 -16.95
N GLN A 283 -187.08 -19.64 -15.74
CA GLN A 283 -188.24 -19.46 -14.83
C GLN A 283 -189.24 -18.43 -15.37
N LEU A 284 -188.76 -17.32 -15.95
CA LEU A 284 -189.59 -16.32 -16.61
C LEU A 284 -190.39 -16.94 -17.76
N SER A 285 -189.72 -17.73 -18.60
CA SER A 285 -190.35 -18.44 -19.72
C SER A 285 -191.40 -19.46 -19.27
N GLN A 286 -191.19 -20.19 -18.16
CA GLN A 286 -192.17 -21.13 -17.61
C GLN A 286 -193.42 -20.44 -17.05
N GLN A 287 -193.29 -19.22 -16.53
CA GLN A 287 -194.43 -18.41 -16.06
C GLN A 287 -195.25 -17.81 -17.21
N GLU A 288 -194.59 -17.43 -18.32
CA GLU A 288 -195.29 -16.97 -19.54
C GLU A 288 -196.22 -18.03 -20.13
N GLU A 289 -195.91 -19.32 -19.94
CA GLU A 289 -196.78 -20.44 -20.35
C GLU A 289 -197.95 -20.68 -19.37
N ALA A 290 -197.76 -20.46 -18.07
CA ALA A 290 -198.80 -20.65 -17.04
C ALA A 290 -199.87 -19.54 -17.01
N GLY A 291 -199.52 -18.32 -17.44
CA GLY A 291 -200.39 -17.13 -17.36
C GLY A 291 -201.64 -17.12 -18.25
N ARG A 292 -201.88 -18.15 -19.09
CA ARG A 292 -203.02 -18.15 -20.05
C ARG A 292 -204.34 -18.75 -19.54
N SER A 293 -204.45 -19.28 -18.32
CA SER A 293 -205.59 -20.18 -18.00
C SER A 293 -206.75 -19.69 -17.10
N ILE A 294 -206.66 -18.75 -16.14
CA ILE A 294 -207.82 -18.48 -15.22
C ILE A 294 -207.88 -17.02 -14.74
N SER A 295 -209.06 -16.40 -14.87
CA SER A 295 -209.32 -14.95 -14.79
C SER A 295 -209.77 -14.43 -13.41
N LEU A 296 -208.95 -14.49 -12.36
CA LEU A 296 -209.19 -13.76 -11.08
C LEU A 296 -207.92 -13.31 -10.31
N SER A 297 -206.73 -13.20 -10.94
CA SER A 297 -205.52 -12.64 -10.28
C SER A 297 -204.62 -11.74 -11.15
N HIS A 298 -205.17 -11.09 -12.19
CA HIS A 298 -204.39 -10.35 -13.20
C HIS A 298 -203.48 -9.25 -12.61
N ARG A 299 -203.84 -8.63 -11.47
CA ARG A 299 -203.01 -7.59 -10.82
C ARG A 299 -201.75 -8.13 -10.11
N GLU A 300 -201.81 -9.29 -9.48
CA GLU A 300 -200.66 -9.89 -8.80
C GLU A 300 -199.66 -10.47 -9.81
N ALA A 301 -200.18 -11.06 -10.90
CA ALA A 301 -199.36 -11.54 -12.00
C ALA A 301 -198.66 -10.40 -12.76
N GLU A 302 -199.32 -9.25 -13.01
CA GLU A 302 -198.66 -8.09 -13.60
C GLU A 302 -197.62 -7.45 -12.67
N HIS A 303 -197.86 -7.42 -11.35
CA HIS A 303 -196.87 -6.90 -10.39
C HIS A 303 -195.61 -7.75 -10.37
N GLN A 304 -195.74 -9.08 -10.26
CA GLN A 304 -194.59 -9.98 -10.29
C GLN A 304 -193.86 -9.96 -11.65
N LYS A 305 -194.59 -9.86 -12.76
CA LYS A 305 -194.00 -9.71 -14.10
C LYS A 305 -193.13 -8.46 -14.19
N ASN A 306 -193.62 -7.32 -13.68
CA ASN A 306 -192.84 -6.08 -13.67
C ASN A 306 -191.63 -6.19 -12.74
N GLU A 307 -191.76 -6.81 -11.56
CA GLU A 307 -190.62 -7.09 -10.67
C GLU A 307 -189.56 -8.00 -11.31
N TYR A 308 -189.97 -9.07 -12.00
CA TYR A 308 -189.03 -9.94 -12.70
C TYR A 308 -188.38 -9.25 -13.90
N LYS A 309 -189.13 -8.44 -14.64
CA LYS A 309 -188.59 -7.67 -15.76
C LYS A 309 -187.60 -6.61 -15.27
N ASP A 310 -187.93 -5.88 -14.20
CA ASP A 310 -187.01 -4.93 -13.56
C ASP A 310 -185.75 -5.63 -13.04
N ARG A 311 -185.88 -6.87 -12.53
CA ARG A 311 -184.76 -7.68 -12.06
C ARG A 311 -183.90 -8.23 -13.21
N VAL A 312 -184.51 -8.61 -14.33
CA VAL A 312 -183.80 -8.97 -15.58
C VAL A 312 -183.03 -7.75 -16.11
N ASP A 313 -183.67 -6.59 -16.21
CA ASP A 313 -183.03 -5.34 -16.65
C ASP A 313 -181.88 -4.95 -15.70
N GLN A 314 -182.06 -5.15 -14.39
CA GLN A 314 -181.01 -4.91 -13.39
C GLN A 314 -179.83 -5.88 -13.56
N LEU A 315 -180.11 -7.18 -13.78
CA LEU A 315 -179.08 -8.19 -14.02
C LEU A 315 -178.38 -8.00 -15.36
N GLU A 316 -179.06 -7.55 -16.42
CA GLU A 316 -178.43 -7.24 -17.70
C GLU A 316 -177.50 -6.03 -17.59
N ARG A 317 -177.90 -4.99 -16.83
CA ARG A 317 -176.99 -3.88 -16.50
C ARG A 317 -175.81 -4.34 -15.65
N GLN A 318 -176.02 -5.26 -14.71
CA GLN A 318 -174.93 -5.84 -13.92
C GLN A 318 -174.00 -6.68 -14.80
N LEU A 319 -174.52 -7.52 -15.69
CA LEU A 319 -173.75 -8.33 -16.64
C LEU A 319 -172.93 -7.44 -17.58
N ALA A 320 -173.50 -6.37 -18.13
CA ALA A 320 -172.76 -5.43 -18.97
C ALA A 320 -171.61 -4.75 -18.22
N ARG A 321 -171.85 -4.32 -16.97
CA ARG A 321 -170.79 -3.77 -16.09
C ARG A 321 -169.72 -4.81 -15.78
N VAL A 322 -170.13 -6.06 -15.55
CA VAL A 322 -169.25 -7.18 -15.22
C VAL A 322 -168.42 -7.61 -16.43
N SER A 323 -168.98 -7.68 -17.63
CA SER A 323 -168.26 -7.94 -18.89
C SER A 323 -167.27 -6.82 -19.23
N ALA A 324 -167.64 -5.57 -19.00
CA ALA A 324 -166.70 -4.45 -19.11
C ALA A 324 -165.55 -4.57 -18.08
N ASN A 325 -165.84 -5.04 -16.87
CA ASN A 325 -164.82 -5.36 -15.87
C ASN A 325 -163.96 -6.57 -16.27
N ALA A 326 -164.51 -7.57 -16.95
CA ALA A 326 -163.78 -8.74 -17.46
C ALA A 326 -162.78 -8.36 -18.55
N ALA A 327 -163.22 -7.58 -19.55
CA ALA A 327 -162.33 -7.07 -20.60
C ALA A 327 -161.22 -6.18 -20.02
N ASN A 328 -161.51 -5.41 -18.97
CA ASN A 328 -160.48 -4.69 -18.23
C ASN A 328 -159.54 -5.62 -17.48
N ALA A 329 -160.03 -6.73 -16.91
CA ALA A 329 -159.22 -7.73 -16.22
C ALA A 329 -158.27 -8.46 -17.18
N GLU A 330 -158.71 -8.84 -18.38
CA GLU A 330 -157.84 -9.43 -19.41
C GLU A 330 -156.73 -8.46 -19.85
N ARG A 331 -157.08 -7.21 -20.14
CA ARG A 331 -156.08 -6.17 -20.48
C ARG A 331 -155.08 -5.92 -19.35
N LEU A 332 -155.53 -6.00 -18.10
CA LEU A 332 -154.64 -5.95 -16.94
C LEU A 332 -153.71 -7.16 -16.91
N LYS A 333 -154.24 -8.38 -17.12
CA LYS A 333 -153.48 -9.63 -17.14
C LYS A 333 -152.37 -9.61 -18.20
N GLU A 334 -152.69 -9.20 -19.43
CA GLU A 334 -151.70 -9.04 -20.51
C GLU A 334 -150.60 -8.03 -20.17
N ARG A 335 -150.98 -6.85 -19.63
CA ARG A 335 -150.02 -5.83 -19.19
C ARG A 335 -149.12 -6.35 -18.08
N TYR A 336 -149.66 -7.12 -17.13
CA TYR A 336 -148.87 -7.72 -16.04
C TYR A 336 -147.93 -8.81 -16.54
N GLU A 337 -148.37 -9.69 -17.43
CA GLU A 337 -147.50 -10.70 -18.02
C GLU A 337 -146.34 -10.08 -18.80
N SER A 338 -146.59 -8.98 -19.53
CA SER A 338 -145.54 -8.19 -20.17
C SER A 338 -144.58 -7.58 -19.13
N ALA A 339 -145.11 -6.94 -18.09
CA ALA A 339 -144.30 -6.34 -17.03
C ALA A 339 -143.44 -7.37 -16.28
N VAL A 340 -143.95 -8.59 -16.04
CA VAL A 340 -143.19 -9.68 -15.41
C VAL A 340 -142.07 -10.17 -16.33
N LYS A 341 -142.29 -10.27 -17.64
CA LYS A 341 -141.23 -10.62 -18.60
C LYS A 341 -140.13 -9.56 -18.62
N GLU A 342 -140.50 -8.28 -18.65
CA GLU A 342 -139.55 -7.16 -18.57
C GLU A 342 -138.78 -7.15 -17.23
N ALA A 343 -139.47 -7.40 -16.11
CA ALA A 343 -138.86 -7.49 -14.79
C ALA A 343 -137.86 -8.65 -14.68
N ARG A 344 -138.19 -9.82 -15.24
CA ARG A 344 -137.26 -10.98 -15.28
C ARG A 344 -136.05 -10.70 -16.16
N ALA A 345 -136.25 -10.09 -17.33
CA ALA A 345 -135.15 -9.68 -18.21
C ALA A 345 -134.23 -8.66 -17.51
N ALA A 346 -134.80 -7.67 -16.83
CA ALA A 346 -134.07 -6.70 -16.03
C ALA A 346 -133.27 -7.39 -14.91
N HIS A 347 -133.88 -8.29 -14.13
CA HIS A 347 -133.21 -9.04 -13.06
C HIS A 347 -131.99 -9.82 -13.56
N SER A 348 -132.12 -10.56 -14.67
CA SER A 348 -130.99 -11.30 -15.27
C SER A 348 -129.85 -10.38 -15.77
N GLY A 349 -130.19 -9.17 -16.23
CA GLY A 349 -129.21 -8.17 -16.62
C GLY A 349 -128.45 -7.59 -15.42
N LEU A 350 -129.08 -7.57 -14.25
CA LEU A 350 -128.48 -7.09 -12.99
C LEU A 350 -127.51 -8.11 -12.39
N GLU A 351 -127.88 -9.40 -12.36
CA GLU A 351 -127.00 -10.49 -11.91
C GLU A 351 -125.67 -10.52 -12.69
N LYS A 352 -125.71 -10.27 -14.01
CA LYS A 352 -124.50 -10.17 -14.84
C LYS A 352 -123.59 -9.01 -14.41
N LYS A 353 -124.17 -7.86 -14.07
CA LYS A 353 -123.40 -6.68 -13.61
C LYS A 353 -122.80 -6.90 -12.22
N GLU A 354 -123.51 -7.58 -11.32
CA GLU A 354 -122.99 -7.93 -9.98
C GLU A 354 -121.78 -8.87 -10.08
N LEU A 355 -121.83 -9.85 -10.99
CA LEU A 355 -120.68 -10.71 -11.29
C LEU A 355 -119.49 -9.92 -11.85
N GLU A 356 -119.72 -8.98 -12.76
CA GLU A 356 -118.68 -8.11 -13.32
C GLU A 356 -118.02 -7.25 -12.22
N ILE A 357 -118.80 -6.69 -11.30
CA ILE A 357 -118.27 -5.91 -10.17
C ILE A 357 -117.44 -6.78 -9.23
N HIS A 358 -117.88 -8.01 -8.95
CA HIS A 358 -117.11 -8.93 -8.13
C HIS A 358 -115.76 -9.29 -8.78
N GLN A 359 -115.73 -9.50 -10.09
CA GLN A 359 -114.49 -9.77 -10.82
C GLN A 359 -113.54 -8.56 -10.77
N LEU A 360 -114.05 -7.34 -10.96
CA LEU A 360 -113.25 -6.12 -10.87
C LEU A 360 -112.69 -5.88 -9.46
N LYS A 361 -113.46 -6.18 -8.40
CA LYS A 361 -112.98 -6.12 -7.01
C LYS A 361 -111.84 -7.10 -6.76
N LEU A 362 -111.93 -8.33 -7.29
CA LEU A 362 -110.84 -9.31 -7.25
C LEU A 362 -109.60 -8.84 -8.02
N GLU A 363 -109.77 -8.24 -9.21
CA GLU A 363 -108.67 -7.68 -9.99
C GLU A 363 -107.97 -6.54 -9.23
N LEU A 364 -108.73 -5.67 -8.55
CA LEU A 364 -108.21 -4.62 -7.67
C LEU A 364 -107.38 -5.18 -6.50
N GLU A 365 -107.88 -6.20 -5.80
CA GLU A 365 -107.11 -6.83 -4.71
C GLU A 365 -105.79 -7.43 -5.21
N LEU A 366 -105.80 -8.11 -6.37
CA LEU A 366 -104.61 -8.68 -6.97
C LEU A 366 -103.60 -7.60 -7.40
N LEU A 367 -104.07 -6.49 -7.97
CA LEU A 367 -103.22 -5.36 -8.32
C LEU A 367 -102.67 -4.64 -7.10
N GLY A 368 -103.46 -4.50 -6.02
CA GLY A 368 -102.99 -3.97 -4.74
C GLY A 368 -101.81 -4.76 -4.19
N ARG A 369 -101.92 -6.11 -4.16
CA ARG A 369 -100.80 -6.98 -3.75
C ARG A 369 -99.58 -6.85 -4.66
N LYS A 370 -99.77 -6.68 -5.97
CA LYS A 370 -98.66 -6.44 -6.92
C LYS A 370 -97.99 -5.10 -6.68
N MET A 371 -98.73 -4.04 -6.37
CA MET A 371 -98.15 -2.75 -5.99
C MET A 371 -97.34 -2.86 -4.69
N ASP A 372 -97.87 -3.53 -3.66
CA ASP A 372 -97.15 -3.73 -2.40
C ASP A 372 -95.82 -4.47 -2.63
N GLN A 373 -95.81 -5.49 -3.49
CA GLN A 373 -94.59 -6.20 -3.87
C GLN A 373 -93.61 -5.31 -4.63
N GLN A 374 -94.10 -4.46 -5.55
CA GLN A 374 -93.25 -3.50 -6.27
C GLN A 374 -92.70 -2.41 -5.35
N ASP A 375 -93.46 -1.97 -4.35
CA ASP A 375 -93.01 -1.03 -3.33
C ASP A 375 -91.87 -1.61 -2.49
N GLU A 376 -92.01 -2.86 -2.05
CA GLU A 376 -90.98 -3.58 -1.30
C GLU A 376 -89.71 -3.78 -2.15
N ALA A 377 -89.87 -4.18 -3.42
CA ALA A 377 -88.77 -4.35 -4.37
C ALA A 377 -88.06 -3.02 -4.64
N SER A 378 -88.80 -1.93 -4.84
CA SER A 378 -88.27 -0.58 -5.05
C SER A 378 -87.46 -0.10 -3.85
N ARG A 379 -87.98 -0.27 -2.62
CA ARG A 379 -87.25 0.06 -1.38
C ARG A 379 -85.95 -0.74 -1.25
N THR A 380 -86.00 -2.03 -1.56
CA THR A 380 -84.83 -2.93 -1.49
C THR A 380 -83.76 -2.51 -2.49
N LEU A 381 -84.14 -2.26 -3.75
CA LEU A 381 -83.23 -1.80 -4.80
C LEU A 381 -82.65 -0.42 -4.48
N SER A 382 -83.44 0.49 -3.92
CA SER A 382 -82.96 1.81 -3.51
C SER A 382 -81.93 1.73 -2.38
N SER A 383 -82.11 0.82 -1.42
CA SER A 383 -81.10 0.54 -0.38
C SER A 383 -79.82 -0.04 -0.98
N ALA A 384 -79.94 -1.06 -1.83
CA ALA A 384 -78.80 -1.69 -2.49
C ALA A 384 -78.01 -0.69 -3.37
N HIS A 385 -78.71 0.23 -4.05
CA HIS A 385 -78.08 1.29 -4.83
C HIS A 385 -77.21 2.21 -3.96
N ARG A 386 -77.70 2.62 -2.78
CA ARG A 386 -76.92 3.46 -1.84
C ARG A 386 -75.69 2.72 -1.29
N GLU A 387 -75.82 1.44 -0.97
CA GLU A 387 -74.69 0.63 -0.51
C GLU A 387 -73.63 0.47 -1.62
N ALA A 388 -74.06 0.23 -2.86
CA ALA A 388 -73.18 0.15 -4.02
C ALA A 388 -72.48 1.50 -4.31
N GLU A 389 -73.18 2.64 -4.18
CA GLU A 389 -72.57 3.98 -4.27
C GLU A 389 -71.51 4.21 -3.19
N GLN A 390 -71.77 3.82 -1.95
CA GLN A 390 -70.79 3.93 -0.86
C GLN A 390 -69.55 3.05 -1.10
N LEU A 391 -69.74 1.80 -1.55
CA LEU A 391 -68.66 0.90 -1.93
C LEU A 391 -67.82 1.48 -3.08
N ASN A 392 -68.47 2.00 -4.12
CA ASN A 392 -67.79 2.67 -5.23
C ASN A 392 -66.96 3.88 -4.75
N GLN A 393 -67.49 4.68 -3.82
CA GLN A 393 -66.76 5.80 -3.25
C GLN A 393 -65.56 5.35 -2.42
N ASN A 394 -65.69 4.25 -1.67
CA ASN A 394 -64.58 3.65 -0.91
C ASN A 394 -63.47 3.14 -1.84
N TYR A 395 -63.81 2.45 -2.94
CA TYR A 395 -62.82 2.01 -3.92
C TYR A 395 -62.14 3.19 -4.62
N LYS A 396 -62.87 4.24 -5.01
CA LYS A 396 -62.28 5.49 -5.55
C LYS A 396 -61.28 6.10 -4.58
N ASN A 397 -61.66 6.27 -3.31
CA ASN A 397 -60.78 6.81 -2.28
C ASN A 397 -59.53 5.94 -2.05
N ARG A 398 -59.68 4.60 -2.11
CA ARG A 398 -58.53 3.67 -1.99
C ARG A 398 -57.61 3.77 -3.19
N ILE A 399 -58.15 3.84 -4.40
CA ILE A 399 -57.39 4.04 -5.65
C ILE A 399 -56.60 5.35 -5.58
N GLU A 400 -57.22 6.47 -5.22
CA GLU A 400 -56.52 7.76 -5.09
C GLU A 400 -55.37 7.69 -4.06
N ARG A 401 -55.57 7.01 -2.93
CA ARG A 401 -54.51 6.83 -1.92
C ARG A 401 -53.36 5.99 -2.48
N LEU A 402 -53.65 4.88 -3.16
CA LEU A 402 -52.64 4.02 -3.77
C LEU A 402 -51.87 4.76 -4.88
N GLU A 403 -52.55 5.58 -5.70
CA GLU A 403 -51.91 6.41 -6.73
C GLU A 403 -50.98 7.46 -6.11
N ARG A 404 -51.39 8.13 -5.02
CA ARG A 404 -50.52 9.06 -4.27
C ARG A 404 -49.31 8.34 -3.66
N GLN A 405 -49.50 7.15 -3.09
CA GLN A 405 -48.41 6.34 -2.54
C GLN A 405 -47.41 5.93 -3.62
N LEU A 406 -47.88 5.43 -4.76
CA LEU A 406 -47.05 5.08 -5.91
C LEU A 406 -46.28 6.30 -6.45
N SER A 407 -46.95 7.45 -6.56
CA SER A 407 -46.31 8.69 -7.02
C SER A 407 -45.18 9.12 -6.07
N SER A 408 -45.44 9.14 -4.76
CA SER A 408 -44.42 9.48 -3.76
C SER A 408 -43.27 8.48 -3.73
N LEU A 409 -43.54 7.18 -3.88
CA LEU A 409 -42.52 6.15 -3.91
C LEU A 409 -41.63 6.27 -5.15
N ASN A 410 -42.23 6.54 -6.32
CA ASN A 410 -41.51 6.81 -7.57
C ASN A 410 -40.63 8.06 -7.46
N GLU A 411 -41.14 9.18 -6.95
CA GLU A 411 -40.33 10.39 -6.71
C GLU A 411 -39.13 10.10 -5.79
N ARG A 412 -39.34 9.34 -4.71
CA ARG A 412 -38.24 8.93 -3.81
C ARG A 412 -37.26 8.00 -4.49
N TYR A 413 -37.71 7.18 -5.44
CA TYR A 413 -36.86 6.29 -6.22
C TYR A 413 -36.01 7.10 -7.21
N GLU A 414 -36.63 7.99 -7.98
CA GLU A 414 -35.96 8.89 -8.92
C GLU A 414 -34.94 9.78 -8.21
N ASN A 415 -35.31 10.40 -7.10
CA ASN A 415 -34.38 11.21 -6.30
C ASN A 415 -33.20 10.40 -5.76
N ALA A 416 -33.44 9.17 -5.29
CA ALA A 416 -32.36 8.28 -4.84
C ALA A 416 -31.45 7.84 -5.99
N ALA A 417 -32.03 7.54 -7.16
CA ALA A 417 -31.29 7.18 -8.36
C ALA A 417 -30.43 8.36 -8.87
N SER A 418 -30.99 9.57 -8.95
CA SER A 418 -30.27 10.79 -9.32
C SER A 418 -29.15 11.11 -8.33
N SER A 419 -29.39 10.98 -7.03
CA SER A 419 -28.35 11.16 -6.01
C SER A 419 -27.24 10.11 -6.08
N ALA A 420 -27.58 8.86 -6.43
CA ALA A 420 -26.59 7.81 -6.63
C ALA A 420 -25.76 8.05 -7.89
N LEU A 421 -26.38 8.51 -8.99
CA LEU A 421 -25.70 8.88 -10.23
C LEU A 421 -24.74 10.05 -10.04
N SER A 422 -25.15 11.13 -9.35
CA SER A 422 -24.24 12.25 -9.08
C SER A 422 -23.08 11.85 -8.14
N GLY A 423 -23.33 10.96 -7.17
CA GLY A 423 -22.30 10.37 -6.34
C GLY A 423 -21.30 9.51 -7.13
N LEU A 424 -21.77 8.81 -8.18
CA LEU A 424 -20.93 8.04 -9.09
C LEU A 424 -20.10 8.95 -10.00
N GLU A 425 -20.67 10.01 -10.55
CA GLU A 425 -19.93 11.00 -11.37
C GLU A 425 -18.76 11.61 -10.59
N ASN A 426 -19.00 11.99 -9.33
CA ASN A 426 -17.93 12.51 -8.46
C ASN A 426 -16.83 11.48 -8.20
N LYS A 427 -17.21 10.20 -7.98
CA LYS A 427 -16.25 9.11 -7.79
C LYS A 427 -15.50 8.78 -9.08
N GLU A 428 -16.12 8.90 -10.26
CA GLU A 428 -15.43 8.75 -11.55
C GLU A 428 -14.37 9.84 -11.76
N VAL A 429 -14.68 11.09 -11.41
CA VAL A 429 -13.70 12.19 -11.43
C VAL A 429 -12.53 11.89 -10.47
N GLU A 430 -12.81 11.42 -9.24
CA GLU A 430 -11.76 11.03 -8.28
C GLU A 430 -10.91 9.87 -8.82
N ILE A 431 -11.52 8.85 -9.44
CA ILE A 431 -10.81 7.73 -10.09
C ILE A 431 -9.94 8.22 -11.24
N HIS A 432 -10.42 9.15 -12.07
CA HIS A 432 -9.64 9.74 -13.16
C HIS A 432 -8.42 10.50 -12.63
N GLN A 433 -8.58 11.25 -11.54
CA GLN A 433 -7.48 11.95 -10.89
C GLN A 433 -6.45 10.96 -10.32
N LEU A 434 -6.90 9.92 -9.61
CA LEU A 434 -6.02 8.88 -9.08
C LEU A 434 -5.27 8.11 -10.17
N LYS A 435 -5.88 7.88 -11.34
CA LYS A 435 -5.20 7.28 -12.51
C LYS A 435 -4.08 8.18 -13.04
N LEU A 436 -4.33 9.50 -13.12
CA LEU A 436 -3.34 10.49 -13.50
C LEU A 436 -2.16 10.51 -12.53
N ASP A 437 -2.44 10.52 -11.23
CA ASP A 437 -1.41 10.48 -10.18
C ASP A 437 -0.58 9.18 -10.26
N LEU A 438 -1.24 8.04 -10.51
CA LEU A 438 -0.57 6.75 -10.75
C LEU A 438 0.35 6.78 -11.97
N GLU A 439 -0.07 7.40 -13.08
CA GLU A 439 0.78 7.57 -14.27
C GLU A 439 1.99 8.47 -13.98
N LEU A 440 1.80 9.55 -13.22
CA LEU A 440 2.89 10.43 -12.81
C LEU A 440 3.91 9.69 -11.92
N LEU A 441 3.43 8.91 -10.94
CA LEU A 441 4.28 8.08 -10.08
C LEU A 441 5.04 7.03 -10.89
N LYS A 442 4.39 6.36 -11.85
CA LYS A 442 5.06 5.42 -12.77
C LYS A 442 6.17 6.09 -13.56
N ARG A 443 5.92 7.28 -14.13
CA ARG A 443 6.95 8.05 -14.85
C ARG A 443 8.11 8.47 -13.94
N GLN A 444 7.82 8.82 -12.68
CA GLN A 444 8.88 9.14 -11.71
C GLN A 444 9.72 7.91 -11.37
N LEU A 445 9.09 6.75 -11.19
CA LEU A 445 9.79 5.48 -10.97
C LEU A 445 10.67 5.12 -12.17
N GLU A 446 10.17 5.22 -13.39
CA GLU A 446 10.94 4.99 -14.62
C GLU A 446 12.17 5.92 -14.71
N LYS A 447 12.03 7.20 -14.33
CA LYS A 447 13.16 8.13 -14.24
C LYS A 447 14.18 7.73 -13.18
N GLN A 448 13.72 7.26 -12.02
CA GLN A 448 14.61 6.75 -10.96
C GLN A 448 15.34 5.48 -11.41
N GLU A 449 14.66 4.56 -12.09
CA GLU A 449 15.30 3.37 -12.65
C GLU A 449 16.34 3.72 -13.71
N ALA A 450 16.05 4.69 -14.58
CA ALA A 450 17.00 5.17 -15.58
C ALA A 450 18.25 5.79 -14.94
N THR A 451 18.07 6.63 -13.90
CA THR A 451 19.20 7.22 -13.16
C THR A 451 20.03 6.16 -12.43
N ASN A 452 19.38 5.16 -11.79
CA ASN A 452 20.09 4.03 -11.17
C ASN A 452 20.90 3.20 -12.18
N ARG A 453 20.40 3.02 -13.41
CA ARG A 453 21.16 2.38 -14.49
C ARG A 453 22.40 3.19 -14.85
N THR A 454 22.27 4.52 -15.00
CA THR A 454 23.41 5.42 -15.28
C THR A 454 24.45 5.43 -14.16
N ILE A 455 24.01 5.44 -12.89
CA ILE A 455 24.92 5.35 -11.75
C ILE A 455 25.64 4.00 -11.76
N SER A 456 24.93 2.90 -12.03
CA SER A 456 25.53 1.56 -12.11
C SER A 456 26.57 1.44 -13.22
N THR A 457 26.35 2.06 -14.39
CA THR A 457 27.35 2.08 -15.47
C THR A 457 28.56 2.93 -15.09
N SER A 458 28.34 4.11 -14.51
CA SER A 458 29.42 4.99 -14.05
C SER A 458 30.27 4.33 -12.95
N HIS A 459 29.65 3.57 -12.04
CA HIS A 459 30.37 2.83 -11.01
C HIS A 459 31.26 1.74 -11.62
N ARG A 460 30.76 0.97 -12.59
CA ARG A 460 31.57 -0.04 -13.31
C ARG A 460 32.74 0.58 -14.07
N GLU A 461 32.53 1.74 -14.70
CA GLU A 461 33.61 2.48 -15.38
C GLU A 461 34.66 2.95 -14.37
N SER A 462 34.23 3.42 -13.20
CA SER A 462 35.15 3.80 -12.11
C SER A 462 35.93 2.61 -11.55
N GLU A 463 35.28 1.47 -11.34
CA GLU A 463 35.95 0.21 -10.94
C GLU A 463 37.01 -0.20 -11.96
N HIS A 464 36.68 -0.14 -13.26
CA HIS A 464 37.63 -0.44 -14.34
C HIS A 464 38.82 0.52 -14.33
N LEU A 465 38.59 1.83 -14.19
CA LEU A 465 39.67 2.83 -14.11
C LEU A 465 40.57 2.59 -12.89
N ASN A 466 39.99 2.25 -11.74
CA ASN A 466 40.76 1.94 -10.54
C ASN A 466 41.65 0.71 -10.74
N GLU A 467 41.15 -0.31 -11.43
CA GLU A 467 41.93 -1.50 -11.77
C GLU A 467 43.06 -1.18 -12.76
N GLU A 468 42.83 -0.29 -13.74
CA GLU A 468 43.89 0.23 -14.62
C GLU A 468 44.97 1.00 -13.85
N TYR A 469 44.57 1.86 -12.90
CA TYR A 469 45.51 2.58 -12.05
C TYR A 469 46.32 1.65 -11.16
N ARG A 470 45.70 0.64 -10.53
CA ARG A 470 46.43 -0.40 -9.78
C ARG A 470 47.46 -1.11 -10.65
N ASN A 471 47.05 -1.58 -11.83
CA ASN A 471 47.96 -2.21 -12.78
C ASN A 471 49.10 -1.28 -13.21
N ARG A 472 48.85 0.02 -13.32
CA ARG A 472 49.89 1.01 -13.63
C ARG A 472 50.85 1.21 -12.46
N ILE A 473 50.35 1.29 -11.23
CA ILE A 473 51.15 1.37 -10.00
C ILE A 473 52.07 0.15 -9.91
N ASP A 474 51.53 -1.07 -10.04
CA ASP A 474 52.32 -2.31 -10.01
C ASP A 474 53.45 -2.31 -11.05
N ARG A 475 53.18 -1.80 -12.27
CA ARG A 475 54.21 -1.66 -13.31
C ARG A 475 55.29 -0.66 -12.90
N LEU A 476 54.91 0.47 -12.33
CA LEU A 476 55.85 1.49 -11.84
C LEU A 476 56.70 0.94 -10.70
N GLU A 477 56.11 0.22 -9.73
CA GLU A 477 56.85 -0.41 -8.64
C GLU A 477 57.88 -1.44 -9.13
N ARG A 478 57.51 -2.24 -10.15
CA ARG A 478 58.46 -3.15 -10.83
C ARG A 478 59.58 -2.37 -11.53
N GLN A 479 59.28 -1.25 -12.18
CA GLN A 479 60.28 -0.39 -12.80
C GLN A 479 61.23 0.22 -11.76
N ILE A 480 60.70 0.74 -10.65
CA ILE A 480 61.49 1.25 -9.51
C ILE A 480 62.41 0.15 -8.96
N SER A 481 61.89 -1.05 -8.77
CA SER A 481 62.68 -2.21 -8.31
C SER A 481 63.81 -2.58 -9.29
N SER A 482 63.56 -2.45 -10.60
CA SER A 482 64.58 -2.66 -11.64
C SER A 482 65.63 -1.55 -11.63
N LEU A 483 65.22 -0.30 -11.47
CA LEU A 483 66.12 0.85 -11.38
C LEU A 483 67.03 0.74 -10.16
N ALA A 484 66.49 0.41 -8.98
CA ALA A 484 67.28 0.20 -7.77
C ALA A 484 68.35 -0.90 -7.93
N LYS A 485 68.07 -1.97 -8.69
CA LYS A 485 69.08 -2.98 -9.05
C LYS A 485 70.15 -2.41 -9.98
N SER A 486 69.75 -1.60 -10.95
CA SER A 486 70.69 -0.93 -11.87
C SER A 486 71.60 0.07 -11.16
N GLU A 487 71.07 0.83 -10.18
CA GLU A 487 71.84 1.75 -9.34
C GLU A 487 72.90 1.00 -8.51
N ARG A 488 72.52 -0.10 -7.85
CA ARG A 488 73.49 -0.96 -7.15
C ARG A 488 74.58 -1.52 -8.07
N ASN A 489 74.25 -1.84 -9.32
CA ASN A 489 75.24 -2.28 -10.31
C ASN A 489 76.17 -1.14 -10.72
N LEU A 490 75.64 0.08 -10.90
CA LEU A 490 76.43 1.28 -11.19
C LEU A 490 77.37 1.63 -10.04
N GLU A 491 76.93 1.50 -8.80
CA GLU A 491 77.74 1.76 -7.61
C GLU A 491 78.93 0.78 -7.52
N ARG A 492 78.68 -0.52 -7.75
CA ARG A 492 79.75 -1.53 -7.88
C ARG A 492 80.71 -1.23 -9.05
N LEU A 493 80.20 -0.70 -10.15
CA LEU A 493 81.03 -0.34 -11.30
C LEU A 493 81.93 0.87 -10.97
N LYS A 494 81.40 1.87 -10.25
CA LYS A 494 82.17 3.01 -9.73
C LYS A 494 83.26 2.56 -8.77
N GLU A 495 82.96 1.69 -7.81
CA GLU A 495 83.99 1.13 -6.91
C GLU A 495 85.11 0.41 -7.67
N ARG A 496 84.76 -0.38 -8.70
CA ARG A 496 85.76 -1.03 -9.57
C ARG A 496 86.60 -0.01 -10.34
N TYR A 497 85.96 1.05 -10.85
CA TYR A 497 86.66 2.13 -11.55
C TYR A 497 87.64 2.85 -10.62
N ASP A 498 87.19 3.26 -9.43
CA ASP A 498 88.03 3.94 -8.43
C ASP A 498 89.21 3.06 -8.00
N ASN A 499 89.00 1.75 -7.84
CA ASN A 499 90.08 0.80 -7.55
C ASN A 499 91.06 0.69 -8.72
N ALA A 500 90.58 0.59 -9.95
CA ALA A 500 91.43 0.58 -11.14
C ALA A 500 92.24 1.88 -11.29
N THR A 501 91.66 3.03 -10.93
CA THR A 501 92.38 4.31 -10.90
C THR A 501 93.50 4.29 -9.85
N ARG A 502 93.23 3.82 -8.64
CA ARG A 502 94.26 3.68 -7.59
C ARG A 502 95.38 2.72 -8.01
N GLU A 503 95.05 1.60 -8.66
CA GLU A 503 96.04 0.66 -9.19
C GLU A 503 96.90 1.30 -10.30
N ALA A 504 96.27 2.07 -11.21
CA ALA A 504 96.98 2.80 -12.25
C ALA A 504 97.94 3.85 -11.66
N ASP A 505 97.52 4.58 -10.61
CA ASP A 505 98.37 5.54 -9.91
C ASP A 505 99.55 4.84 -9.21
N LEU A 506 99.32 3.69 -8.55
CA LEU A 506 100.39 2.88 -7.97
C LEU A 506 101.37 2.39 -9.04
N SER A 507 100.88 1.83 -10.15
CA SER A 507 101.72 1.42 -11.28
C SER A 507 102.52 2.59 -11.86
N ARG A 508 101.94 3.80 -11.93
CA ARG A 508 102.64 5.00 -12.37
C ARG A 508 103.78 5.38 -11.42
N THR A 509 103.56 5.33 -10.10
CA THR A 509 104.63 5.58 -9.13
C THR A 509 105.75 4.54 -9.17
N GLU A 510 105.43 3.28 -9.47
CA GLU A 510 106.45 2.24 -9.69
C GLU A 510 107.23 2.47 -10.98
N LEU A 511 106.55 2.92 -12.04
CA LEU A 511 107.17 3.25 -13.31
C LEU A 511 108.13 4.44 -13.16
N ASP A 512 107.75 5.48 -12.41
CA ASP A 512 108.62 6.62 -12.08
C ASP A 512 109.89 6.17 -11.31
N LYS A 513 109.75 5.22 -10.36
CA LYS A 513 110.90 4.63 -9.66
C LYS A 513 111.82 3.86 -10.61
N LYS A 514 111.24 3.05 -11.50
CA LYS A 514 111.98 2.31 -12.53
C LYS A 514 112.71 3.25 -13.48
N GLU A 515 112.09 4.35 -13.90
CA GLU A 515 112.76 5.36 -14.73
C GLU A 515 113.94 6.00 -14.00
N MET A 516 113.81 6.33 -12.71
CA MET A 516 114.93 6.82 -11.89
C MET A 516 116.08 5.81 -11.78
N GLU A 517 115.78 4.52 -11.52
CA GLU A 517 116.77 3.43 -11.56
C GLU A 517 117.46 3.35 -12.93
N THR A 518 116.68 3.44 -14.01
CA THR A 518 117.21 3.38 -15.37
C THR A 518 118.13 4.57 -15.67
N GLN A 519 117.80 5.77 -15.18
CA GLN A 519 118.66 6.95 -15.28
C GLN A 519 119.96 6.80 -14.48
N GLN A 520 119.92 6.20 -13.30
CA GLN A 520 121.13 5.88 -12.52
C GLN A 520 122.02 4.88 -13.26
N LEU A 521 121.44 3.77 -13.74
CA LEU A 521 122.16 2.77 -14.53
C LEU A 521 122.77 3.37 -15.82
N ARG A 522 122.09 4.32 -16.47
CA ARG A 522 122.66 5.05 -17.63
C ARG A 522 123.90 5.86 -17.26
N LYS A 523 123.86 6.57 -16.12
CA LYS A 523 125.03 7.33 -15.64
C LYS A 523 126.21 6.41 -15.29
N GLU A 524 125.94 5.26 -14.69
CA GLU A 524 126.96 4.23 -14.44
C GLU A 524 127.53 3.67 -15.74
N LEU A 525 126.69 3.38 -16.73
CA LEU A 525 127.11 2.94 -18.07
C LEU A 525 127.99 3.99 -18.78
N GLU A 526 127.66 5.28 -18.68
CA GLU A 526 128.49 6.37 -19.22
C GLU A 526 129.84 6.46 -18.51
N SER A 527 129.88 6.32 -17.18
CA SER A 527 131.13 6.23 -16.42
C SER A 527 131.98 5.04 -16.85
N LEU A 528 131.38 3.86 -17.04
CA LEU A 528 132.07 2.66 -17.49
C LEU A 528 132.57 2.79 -18.93
N LYS A 529 131.80 3.41 -19.83
CA LYS A 529 132.26 3.74 -21.20
C LYS A 529 133.47 4.67 -21.17
N HIS A 530 133.44 5.70 -20.33
CA HIS A 530 134.57 6.62 -20.22
C HIS A 530 135.83 5.92 -19.67
N GLN A 531 135.67 4.99 -18.72
CA GLN A 531 136.78 4.13 -18.24
C GLN A 531 137.29 3.19 -19.35
N LEU A 532 136.41 2.64 -20.18
CA LEU A 532 136.78 1.80 -21.31
C LEU A 532 137.55 2.60 -22.37
N ASP A 533 137.10 3.81 -22.71
CA ASP A 533 137.80 4.70 -23.64
C ASP A 533 139.21 5.05 -23.13
N GLN A 534 139.36 5.32 -21.83
CA GLN A 534 140.67 5.53 -21.19
C GLN A 534 141.55 4.27 -21.27
N GLN A 535 140.96 3.08 -21.13
CA GLN A 535 141.69 1.81 -21.30
C GLN A 535 142.10 1.55 -22.75
N ASP A 536 141.26 1.89 -23.71
CA ASP A 536 141.55 1.79 -25.14
C ASP A 536 142.66 2.77 -25.55
N GLU A 537 142.65 3.99 -25.02
CA GLU A 537 143.74 4.95 -25.20
C GLU A 537 145.03 4.44 -24.58
N ALA A 538 144.99 3.89 -23.36
CA ALA A 538 146.14 3.25 -22.73
C ALA A 538 146.66 2.06 -23.55
N SER A 539 145.75 1.25 -24.12
CA SER A 539 146.09 0.10 -24.97
C SER A 539 146.69 0.53 -26.31
N ARG A 540 146.19 1.61 -26.92
CA ARG A 540 146.76 2.22 -28.12
C ARG A 540 148.15 2.78 -27.84
N ALA A 541 148.34 3.48 -26.72
CA ALA A 541 149.66 3.96 -26.29
C ALA A 541 150.64 2.79 -26.08
N LEU A 542 150.19 1.69 -25.48
CA LEU A 542 150.98 0.47 -25.30
C LEU A 542 151.35 -0.19 -26.64
N SER A 543 150.42 -0.21 -27.60
CA SER A 543 150.65 -0.73 -28.96
C SER A 543 151.67 0.11 -29.73
N VAL A 544 151.66 1.43 -29.56
CA VAL A 544 152.68 2.34 -30.13
C VAL A 544 154.05 2.05 -29.51
N SER A 545 154.15 1.96 -28.18
CA SER A 545 155.43 1.58 -27.52
C SER A 545 155.92 0.18 -27.92
N GLN A 546 155.02 -0.78 -28.18
CA GLN A 546 155.41 -2.10 -28.71
C GLN A 546 155.97 -2.01 -30.14
N ARG A 547 155.41 -1.15 -30.99
CA ARG A 547 155.96 -0.91 -32.34
C ARG A 547 157.34 -0.26 -32.26
N GLU A 548 157.51 0.74 -31.40
CA GLU A 548 158.83 1.37 -31.17
C GLU A 548 159.86 0.35 -30.68
N LEU A 549 159.48 -0.56 -29.76
CA LEU A 549 160.33 -1.68 -29.32
C LEU A 549 160.67 -2.66 -30.44
N SER A 550 159.75 -2.92 -31.38
CA SER A 550 160.01 -3.79 -32.53
C SER A 550 161.02 -3.16 -33.51
N VAL A 551 160.89 -1.86 -33.79
CA VAL A 551 161.86 -1.12 -34.62
C VAL A 551 163.26 -1.14 -33.96
N LEU A 552 163.34 -0.87 -32.66
CA LEU A 552 164.59 -0.98 -31.89
C LEU A 552 165.21 -2.38 -31.92
N LYS A 553 164.38 -3.44 -31.87
CA LYS A 553 164.86 -4.82 -32.01
C LYS A 553 165.44 -5.09 -33.39
N GLU A 554 164.77 -4.65 -34.45
CA GLU A 554 165.24 -4.80 -35.83
C GLU A 554 166.57 -4.03 -36.04
N GLU A 555 166.69 -2.81 -35.51
CA GLU A 555 167.94 -2.02 -35.56
C GLU A 555 169.10 -2.70 -34.81
N TYR A 556 168.82 -3.30 -33.65
CA TYR A 556 169.82 -4.09 -32.91
C TYR A 556 170.26 -5.33 -33.69
N LYS A 557 169.32 -5.98 -34.39
CA LYS A 557 169.58 -7.16 -35.21
C LYS A 557 170.43 -6.81 -36.43
N GLU A 558 170.10 -5.73 -37.14
CA GLU A 558 170.93 -5.22 -38.23
C GLU A 558 172.34 -4.81 -37.75
N ARG A 559 172.44 -4.22 -36.56
CA ARG A 559 173.72 -3.84 -35.98
C ARG A 559 174.57 -5.06 -35.61
N ALA A 560 173.96 -6.12 -35.08
CA ALA A 560 174.60 -7.39 -34.81
C ALA A 560 175.08 -8.08 -36.11
N GLU A 561 174.24 -8.11 -37.15
CA GLU A 561 174.61 -8.69 -38.44
C GLU A 561 175.73 -7.90 -39.16
N ARG A 562 175.77 -6.57 -39.02
CA ARG A 562 176.88 -5.75 -39.53
C ARG A 562 178.19 -6.08 -38.79
N LEU A 563 178.14 -6.25 -37.47
CA LEU A 563 179.30 -6.65 -36.66
C LEU A 563 179.79 -8.07 -37.00
N GLU A 564 178.88 -9.02 -37.26
CA GLU A 564 179.24 -10.37 -37.71
C GLU A 564 179.92 -10.35 -39.10
N ARG A 565 179.46 -9.50 -40.02
CA ARG A 565 180.09 -9.33 -41.35
C ARG A 565 181.46 -8.64 -41.29
N GLU A 566 181.70 -7.78 -40.29
CA GLU A 566 183.02 -7.17 -40.06
C GLU A 566 184.00 -8.14 -39.40
N LEU A 567 183.55 -8.99 -38.47
CA LEU A 567 184.39 -10.03 -37.86
C LEU A 567 184.80 -11.13 -38.86
N ALA A 568 183.92 -11.48 -39.80
CA ALA A 568 184.22 -12.43 -40.86
C ALA A 568 185.31 -11.91 -41.83
N ARG A 569 185.43 -10.60 -42.03
CA ARG A 569 186.48 -9.96 -42.86
C ARG A 569 187.85 -9.86 -42.19
N LEU A 570 187.93 -10.10 -40.88
CA LEU A 570 189.19 -10.05 -40.12
C LEU A 570 189.81 -11.45 -39.88
N SER A 571 189.20 -12.51 -40.42
CA SER A 571 189.58 -13.91 -40.12
C SER A 571 190.09 -14.72 -41.32
N MET A 572 190.15 -14.17 -42.54
CA MET A 572 190.85 -14.70 -43.74
C MET A 572 190.80 -13.64 -44.85
#